data_AF-A0A933LPU6-F1
#
_entry.id   AF-A0A933LPU6-F1
#
_cell.length_a   1.000
_cell.length_b   1.000
_cell.length_c   1.000
_cell.angle_alpha   90.00
_cell.angle_beta   90.00
_cell.angle_gamma   90.00
#
_symmetry.space_group_name_H-M   'P 1'
#
loop_
_entity.id
_entity.type
_entity.pdbx_description
1 polymer ?
#
loop_
_entity_poly.entity_id
_entity_poly.type
_entity_poly.pdbx_seq_one_letter_code
_entity_poly.pdbx_strand_id
1 'polypeptide(L)' 'MNDDKLMLLGQDGRQQNLEFDTILIALGRTSNRRLIQAINDKWPGLETYEVGDCRQPRNIMAAIHEGYRAGRQI' A
#
# COMPACT_ATOMS: atom_id res chain seq x y z
N MET A 1 8.32 26.44 11.27
CA MET A 1 8.96 25.14 10.97
C MET A 1 9.71 25.37 9.67
N ASN A 2 11.01 25.09 9.61
CA ASN A 2 11.70 25.15 8.32
C ASN A 2 11.32 23.89 7.56
N ASP A 3 10.59 24.04 6.46
CA ASP A 3 10.06 22.94 5.67
C ASP A 3 11.13 22.30 4.74
N ASP A 4 12.35 22.86 4.72
CA ASP A 4 13.43 22.48 3.78
C ASP A 4 14.45 21.48 4.37
N LYS A 5 14.23 20.98 5.59
CA LYS A 5 15.19 20.09 6.29
C LYS A 5 14.52 18.87 6.88
N LEU A 6 15.14 17.70 6.69
CA LEU A 6 14.75 16.43 7.30
C LEU A 6 15.66 16.16 8.48
N MET A 7 15.06 16.02 9.66
CA MET A 7 15.78 15.56 10.84
C MET A 7 15.85 14.03 10.83
N LEU A 8 17.07 13.50 10.83
CA LEU A 8 17.36 12.11 11.07
C LEU A 8 17.74 11.91 12.54
N LEU A 9 17.18 10.88 13.17
CA LEU A 9 17.61 10.39 14.47
C LEU A 9 18.34 9.06 14.29
N GLY A 10 19.64 9.05 14.56
CA GLY A 10 20.46 7.85 14.53
C GLY A 10 20.09 6.88 15.65
N GLN A 11 20.43 5.60 15.48
CA GLN A 11 20.26 4.59 16.53
C GLN A 11 21.11 4.90 17.78
N ASP A 12 22.15 5.72 17.64
CA ASP A 12 22.99 6.25 18.71
C ASP A 12 22.39 7.48 19.42
N GLY A 13 21.17 7.90 19.03
CA GLY A 13 20.47 9.05 19.59
C GLY A 13 20.93 10.40 19.03
N ARG A 14 21.87 10.43 18.08
CA ARG A 14 22.32 11.69 17.47
C ARG A 14 21.33 12.18 16.43
N GLN A 15 21.09 13.49 16.46
CA GLN A 15 20.24 14.16 15.47
C GLN A 15 21.09 14.80 14.38
N GLN A 16 20.63 14.69 13.14
CA GLN A 16 21.23 15.34 11.98
C GLN A 16 20.14 15.98 11.12
N ASN A 17 20.34 17.23 10.71
CA ASN A 17 19.49 17.87 9.71
C ASN A 17 20.13 17.70 8.32
N LEU A 18 19.35 17.19 7.37
CA LEU A 18 19.74 17.10 5.96
C LEU A 18 18.94 18.10 5.12
N GLU A 19 19.63 18.78 4.21
CA GLU A 19 19.04 19.62 3.15
C GLU A 19 18.94 18.80 1.87
N PHE A 20 17.88 19.02 1.08
CA PHE A 20 17.61 18.33 -0.18
C PHE A 20 16.67 19.19 -1.03
N ASP A 21 16.71 18.98 -2.34
CA ASP A 21 15.75 19.59 -3.27
C ASP A 21 14.45 18.77 -3.36
N THR A 22 14.49 17.48 -3.04
CA THR A 22 13.34 16.56 -3.14
C THR A 22 13.48 15.36 -2.21
N ILE A 23 12.39 14.95 -1.56
CA ILE A 23 12.28 13.69 -0.80
C ILE A 23 11.34 12.73 -1.52
N LEU A 24 11.79 11.49 -1.74
CA LEU A 24 10.92 10.37 -2.12
C LEU A 24 10.56 9.53 -0.88
N ILE A 25 9.29 9.48 -0.51
CA ILE A 25 8.80 8.64 0.58
C ILE A 25 8.42 7.26 0.01
N ALA A 26 9.26 6.26 0.26
CA ALA A 26 9.08 4.88 -0.21
C ALA A 26 8.99 3.86 0.96
N LEU A 27 8.21 4.19 2.00
CA LEU A 27 8.14 3.42 3.26
C LEU A 27 7.26 2.15 3.17
N GLY A 28 6.63 1.88 2.03
CA GLY A 28 5.74 0.74 1.84
C GLY A 28 4.45 1.14 1.12
N ARG A 29 3.45 0.24 1.18
CA ARG A 29 2.18 0.37 0.47
C ARG A 29 1.03 -0.10 1.37
N THR A 30 -0.15 0.45 1.18
CA THR A 30 -1.40 0.04 1.84
C THR A 30 -2.42 -0.42 0.79
N SER A 31 -3.32 -1.35 1.17
CA SER A 31 -4.38 -1.81 0.28
C SER A 31 -5.33 -0.67 -0.11
N ASN A 32 -5.56 -0.47 -1.41
CA ASN A 32 -6.64 0.40 -1.88
C ASN A 32 -7.97 -0.35 -1.86
N ARG A 33 -8.77 -0.13 -0.81
CA ARG A 33 -10.06 -0.83 -0.60
C ARG A 33 -11.29 0.00 -0.97
N ARG A 34 -11.10 1.17 -1.59
CA ARG A 34 -12.22 2.09 -1.89
C ARG A 34 -13.30 1.45 -2.77
N LEU A 35 -12.90 0.72 -3.80
CA LEU A 35 -13.84 0.13 -4.76
C LEU A 35 -14.64 -1.02 -4.15
N ILE A 36 -13.98 -1.94 -3.45
CA ILE A 36 -14.66 -3.09 -2.84
C ILE A 36 -15.66 -2.66 -1.77
N GLN A 37 -15.31 -1.63 -0.98
CA GLN A 37 -16.22 -1.03 -0.01
C GLN A 37 -17.47 -0.46 -0.72
N ALA A 38 -17.26 0.35 -1.76
CA ALA A 38 -18.37 0.92 -2.52
C ALA A 38 -19.26 -0.14 -3.19
N ILE A 39 -18.68 -1.26 -3.65
CA ILE A 39 -19.45 -2.38 -4.21
C ILE A 39 -20.28 -3.05 -3.11
N ASN A 40 -19.67 -3.36 -1.96
CA ASN A 40 -20.37 -4.01 -0.85
C ASN A 40 -21.49 -3.14 -0.28
N ASP A 41 -21.29 -1.82 -0.22
CA ASP A 41 -22.30 -0.87 0.24
C ASP A 41 -23.48 -0.79 -0.74
N LYS A 42 -23.21 -0.79 -2.05
CA LYS A 42 -24.24 -0.60 -3.09
C LYS A 42 -24.96 -1.90 -3.48
N TRP A 43 -24.26 -3.03 -3.46
CA TRP A 43 -24.81 -4.35 -3.79
C TRP A 43 -24.45 -5.37 -2.69
N PRO A 44 -25.12 -5.29 -1.53
CA PRO A 44 -24.91 -6.26 -0.47
C PRO A 44 -25.19 -7.68 -0.98
N GLY A 45 -24.26 -8.59 -0.71
CA GLY A 45 -24.38 -10.00 -1.14
C GLY A 45 -23.96 -10.29 -2.59
N LEU A 46 -23.52 -9.28 -3.36
CA LEU A 46 -22.85 -9.55 -4.62
C LEU A 46 -21.54 -10.31 -4.35
N GLU A 47 -21.39 -11.46 -4.99
CA GLU A 47 -20.16 -12.24 -4.91
C GLU A 47 -19.00 -11.47 -5.53
N THR A 48 -17.99 -11.18 -4.73
CA THR A 48 -16.83 -10.36 -5.12
C THR A 48 -15.53 -11.03 -4.68
N TYR A 49 -14.52 -10.95 -5.54
CA TYR A 49 -13.21 -11.53 -5.31
C TYR A 49 -12.13 -10.44 -5.34
N GLU A 50 -11.45 -10.22 -4.21
CA GLU A 50 -10.29 -9.32 -4.13
C GLU A 50 -9.02 -10.09 -4.46
N VAL A 51 -8.21 -9.61 -5.41
CA VAL A 51 -6.92 -10.23 -5.80
C VAL A 51 -5.81 -9.20 -5.90
N GLY A 52 -4.59 -9.58 -5.54
CA GLY A 52 -3.42 -8.72 -5.62
C GLY A 52 -3.38 -7.65 -4.53
N ASP A 53 -2.75 -6.51 -4.85
CA ASP A 53 -2.41 -5.51 -3.83
C ASP A 53 -3.62 -4.83 -3.17
N CYS A 54 -4.81 -4.84 -3.81
CA CYS A 54 -6.04 -4.34 -3.18
C CYS A 54 -6.52 -5.24 -2.04
N ARG A 55 -6.19 -6.54 -2.10
CA ARG A 55 -6.40 -7.50 -1.01
C ARG A 55 -5.29 -7.32 0.04
N GLN A 56 -4.02 -7.45 -0.38
CA GLN A 56 -2.87 -7.22 0.47
C GLN A 56 -1.63 -6.90 -0.38
N PRO A 57 -0.92 -5.77 -0.13
CA PRO A 57 0.29 -5.43 -0.87
C PRO A 57 1.39 -6.46 -0.64
N ARG A 58 1.84 -7.13 -1.71
CA ARG A 58 2.90 -8.15 -1.65
C ARG A 58 3.76 -8.10 -2.92
N ASN A 59 4.58 -9.13 -3.13
CA ASN A 59 5.31 -9.28 -4.39
C ASN A 59 4.36 -9.64 -5.54
N ILE A 60 4.83 -9.42 -6.77
CA ILE A 60 4.05 -9.66 -7.99
C ILE A 60 3.60 -11.12 -8.14
N MET A 61 4.41 -12.09 -7.68
CA MET A 61 4.07 -13.50 -7.76
C MET A 61 2.83 -13.85 -6.92
N ALA A 62 2.65 -13.21 -5.76
CA ALA A 62 1.45 -13.39 -4.96
C ALA A 62 0.20 -12.91 -5.71
N ALA A 63 0.26 -11.75 -6.38
CA ALA A 63 -0.86 -11.22 -7.15
C ALA A 63 -1.23 -12.14 -8.34
N ILE A 64 -0.24 -12.66 -9.05
CA ILE A 64 -0.43 -13.62 -10.14
C ILE A 64 -1.12 -14.89 -9.63
N HIS A 65 -0.61 -15.47 -8.53
CA HIS A 65 -1.17 -16.70 -7.96
C HIS A 65 -2.59 -16.50 -7.42
N GLU A 66 -2.90 -15.35 -6.82
CA GLU A 66 -4.25 -15.02 -6.35
C GLU A 66 -5.22 -14.89 -7.53
N GLY A 67 -4.85 -14.16 -8.59
CA GLY A 67 -5.65 -14.06 -9.80
C GLY A 67 -5.91 -15.42 -10.45
N TYR A 68 -4.88 -16.26 -10.57
CA TYR A 68 -5.00 -17.62 -11.11
C TYR A 68 -5.88 -18.54 -10.26
N ARG A 69 -5.89 -18.38 -8.93
CA ARG A 69 -6.78 -19.14 -8.05
C ARG A 69 -8.22 -18.67 -8.18
N ALA A 70 -8.47 -17.36 -8.12
CA ALA A 70 -9.81 -16.79 -8.25
C ALA A 70 -10.46 -17.17 -9.59
N GLY A 71 -9.71 -17.07 -10.69
CA GLY A 71 -10.22 -17.43 -12.02
C GLY A 71 -10.51 -18.92 -12.23
N ARG A 72 -10.09 -19.81 -11.32
CA ARG A 72 -10.44 -21.25 -11.34
C ARG A 72 -11.55 -21.61 -10.36
N GLN A 73 -12.03 -20.65 -9.58
CA GLN A 73 -13.12 -20.82 -8.62
C GLN A 73 -14.47 -20.30 -9.16
N ILE A 74 -14.45 -19.72 -10.36
CA ILE A 74 -15.60 -19.19 -11.11
C ILE A 74 -15.81 -20.08 -12.32
#